data_AF-A0A959P4D3-F1
#
_entry.id   AF-A0A959P4D3-F1
#
_cell.length_a   1.000
_cell.length_b   1.000
_cell.length_c   1.000
_cell.angle_alpha   90.00
_cell.angle_beta   90.00
_cell.angle_gamma   90.00
#
_symmetry.space_group_name_H-M   'P 1'
#
loop_
_entity.id
_entity.type
_entity.pdbx_description
1 polymer ?
#
loop_
_entity_poly.entity_id
_entity_poly.type
_entity_poly.pdbx_seq_one_letter_code
_entity_poly.pdbx_strand_id
1 'polypeptide(L)'
;MLWLLLVWSNVAISQVITIKDQDSGEPIPMATLMTDNGKTFAATDDNGQADISAFKEAEKIEIRSLGYQALVKSYSELQASSFELQLASTNISLDAVVVSATRWNQESRDIPSKITTISPREAALQNPQTAADLLTVSGKVFMQKSQQGGGSPMIRGFATNRLLYTVDGVRMNT
;
A
#
# COMPACT_ATOMS: atom_id res chain seq x y z
N MET A 1 -30.72 37.73 49.95
CA MET A 1 -29.69 36.68 49.80
C MET A 1 -29.97 35.97 48.49
N LEU A 2 -29.44 36.47 47.37
CA LEU A 2 -29.68 35.91 46.04
C LEU A 2 -28.38 35.25 45.58
N TRP A 3 -28.40 33.91 45.49
CA TRP A 3 -27.24 33.08 45.21
C TRP A 3 -27.09 32.97 43.69
N LEU A 4 -26.01 33.52 43.14
CA LEU A 4 -25.69 33.46 41.71
C LEU A 4 -24.94 32.14 41.44
N LEU A 5 -25.61 31.16 40.84
CA LEU A 5 -25.01 29.89 40.43
C LEU A 5 -24.21 30.10 39.13
N LEU A 6 -22.88 30.14 39.27
CA LEU A 6 -21.93 30.18 38.16
C LEU A 6 -21.74 28.76 37.64
N VAL A 7 -22.32 28.46 36.48
CA VAL A 7 -22.14 27.17 35.79
C VAL A 7 -20.78 27.20 35.09
N TRP A 8 -19.84 26.40 35.57
CA TRP A 8 -18.57 26.14 34.87
C TRP A 8 -18.80 25.09 33.79
N SER A 9 -18.81 25.51 32.53
CA SER A 9 -18.72 24.59 31.39
C SER A 9 -17.26 24.17 31.20
N ASN A 10 -16.96 22.91 31.49
CA ASN A 10 -15.67 22.31 31.10
C ASN A 10 -15.68 22.10 29.59
N VAL A 11 -14.88 22.88 28.87
CA VAL A 11 -14.61 22.65 27.45
C VAL A 11 -13.49 21.62 27.37
N ALA A 12 -13.81 20.38 27.04
CA ALA A 12 -12.80 19.37 26.71
C ALA A 12 -12.23 19.69 25.32
N ILE A 13 -10.99 20.16 25.27
CA ILE A 13 -10.26 20.35 24.00
C ILE A 13 -9.65 19.00 23.64
N SER A 14 -10.24 18.34 22.65
CA SER A 14 -9.63 17.18 21.99
C SER A 14 -8.58 17.63 20.97
N GLN A 15 -7.43 16.97 20.94
CA GLN A 15 -6.40 17.16 19.92
C GLN A 15 -6.54 16.07 18.86
N VAL A 16 -6.80 16.46 17.62
CA VAL A 16 -6.98 15.54 16.50
C VAL A 16 -5.72 15.57 15.64
N ILE A 17 -5.16 14.39 15.34
CA ILE A 17 -4.11 14.22 14.33
C ILE A 17 -4.73 13.78 13.02
N THR A 18 -4.20 14.26 11.89
CA THR A 18 -4.53 13.76 10.56
C THR A 18 -3.35 13.02 9.97
N ILE A 19 -3.56 11.79 9.53
CA ILE A 19 -2.55 10.92 8.91
C ILE A 19 -2.88 10.76 7.44
N LYS A 20 -1.90 11.06 6.57
CA LYS A 20 -2.04 11.01 5.11
C LYS A 20 -0.92 10.17 4.48
N ASP A 21 -1.17 9.67 3.29
CA ASP A 21 -0.15 9.07 2.43
C ASP A 21 0.80 10.15 1.91
N GLN A 22 2.10 9.89 1.96
CA GLN A 22 3.12 10.83 1.53
C GLN A 22 3.13 11.07 0.00
N ASP A 23 2.78 10.07 -0.80
CA ASP A 23 2.80 10.13 -2.27
C ASP A 23 1.48 10.71 -2.82
N SER A 24 0.33 10.19 -2.36
CA SER A 24 -0.99 10.56 -2.88
C SER A 24 -1.64 11.72 -2.12
N GLY A 25 -1.25 11.96 -0.87
CA GLY A 25 -1.90 12.93 0.02
C GLY A 25 -3.27 12.48 0.52
N GLU A 26 -3.71 11.27 0.19
CA GLU A 26 -4.99 10.71 0.64
C GLU A 26 -4.94 10.38 2.14
N PRO A 27 -6.08 10.51 2.85
CA PRO A 27 -6.15 10.11 4.25
C PRO A 27 -5.92 8.59 4.40
N ILE A 28 -5.18 8.20 5.44
CA ILE A 28 -4.95 6.78 5.74
C ILE A 28 -5.89 6.36 6.86
N PRO A 29 -6.96 5.59 6.58
CA PRO A 29 -7.85 5.07 7.60
C PRO A 29 -7.22 3.90 8.36
N MET A 30 -7.70 3.64 9.57
CA MET A 30 -7.29 2.51 10.41
C MET A 30 -5.79 2.47 10.75
N ALA A 31 -5.05 3.55 10.54
CA ALA A 31 -3.71 3.72 11.09
C ALA A 31 -3.80 3.74 12.62
N THR A 32 -2.99 2.91 13.27
CA THR A 32 -2.96 2.75 14.73
C THR A 32 -1.83 3.58 15.34
N LEU A 33 -2.14 4.25 16.44
CA LEU A 33 -1.18 4.98 17.27
C LEU A 33 -1.11 4.30 18.64
N MET A 34 0.09 3.98 19.10
CA MET A 34 0.29 3.25 20.36
C MET A 34 1.52 3.74 21.11
N THR A 35 1.44 3.83 22.43
CA THR A 35 2.62 4.07 23.29
C THR A 35 3.42 2.79 23.50
N ASP A 36 4.72 2.90 23.79
CA ASP A 36 5.61 1.75 24.07
C ASP A 36 5.07 0.77 25.13
N ASN A 37 4.39 1.30 26.15
CA ASN A 37 3.81 0.54 27.25
C ASN A 37 2.42 -0.05 26.94
N GLY A 38 1.90 0.15 25.72
CA GLY A 38 0.58 -0.32 25.28
C GLY A 38 -0.61 0.26 26.05
N LYS A 39 -0.39 1.22 26.96
CA LYS A 39 -1.44 1.80 27.82
C LYS A 39 -2.39 2.72 27.06
N THR A 40 -1.89 3.40 26.03
CA THR A 40 -2.68 4.32 25.22
C THR A 40 -2.68 3.85 23.77
N PHE A 41 -3.88 3.78 23.20
CA PHE A 41 -4.14 3.35 21.84
C PHE A 41 -5.19 4.25 21.19
N ALA A 42 -4.99 4.58 19.92
CA ALA A 42 -5.99 5.22 19.06
C ALA A 42 -5.88 4.68 17.64
N ALA A 43 -6.98 4.76 16.90
CA ALA A 43 -7.01 4.42 15.48
C ALA A 43 -7.67 5.57 14.71
N THR A 44 -7.20 5.77 13.48
CA THR A 44 -7.77 6.79 12.58
C THR A 44 -9.08 6.34 11.95
N ASP A 45 -9.98 7.29 11.74
CA ASP A 45 -11.25 7.10 11.04
C ASP A 45 -11.10 7.13 9.51
N ASP A 46 -12.21 7.09 8.78
CA ASP A 46 -12.25 7.14 7.31
C ASP A 46 -11.64 8.42 6.72
N ASN A 47 -11.51 9.50 7.51
CA ASN A 47 -10.87 10.75 7.12
C ASN A 47 -9.39 10.80 7.54
N GLY A 48 -8.83 9.70 8.05
CA GLY A 48 -7.45 9.62 8.53
C GLY A 48 -7.24 10.37 9.84
N GLN A 49 -8.31 10.65 10.61
CA GLN A 49 -8.26 11.45 11.83
C GLN A 49 -8.34 10.59 13.09
N ALA A 50 -7.53 10.91 14.11
CA ALA A 50 -7.59 10.26 15.42
C ALA A 50 -7.45 11.26 16.57
N ASP A 51 -8.19 11.03 17.67
CA ASP A 51 -8.00 11.77 18.91
C ASP A 51 -6.71 11.29 19.61
N ILE A 52 -5.77 12.21 19.81
CA ILE A 52 -4.49 11.97 20.47
C ILE A 52 -4.35 12.69 21.82
N SER A 53 -5.45 13.18 22.41
CA SER A 53 -5.44 13.88 23.70
C SER A 53 -4.82 13.05 24.82
N ALA A 54 -4.99 11.72 24.77
CA ALA A 54 -4.42 10.77 25.71
C ALA A 54 -2.90 10.54 25.55
N PHE A 55 -2.28 11.09 24.51
CA PHE A 55 -0.86 10.95 24.20
C PHE A 55 -0.03 12.20 24.57
N LYS A 56 -0.62 13.21 25.23
CA LYS A 56 0.06 14.48 25.59
C LYS A 56 1.40 14.32 26.29
N GLU A 57 1.55 13.29 27.12
CA GLU A 57 2.78 12.99 27.87
C GLU A 57 3.59 11.84 27.26
N ALA A 58 3.22 11.36 26.07
CA ALA A 58 3.90 10.26 25.42
C ALA A 58 5.20 10.73 24.75
N GLU A 59 6.33 10.20 25.22
CA GLU A 59 7.64 10.40 24.58
C GLU A 59 7.78 9.59 23.28
N LYS A 60 7.12 8.43 23.22
CA LYS A 60 7.16 7.52 22.06
C LYS A 60 5.75 7.09 21.69
N ILE A 61 5.30 7.55 20.54
CA ILE A 61 4.07 7.17 19.88
C ILE A 61 4.47 6.45 18.61
N GLU A 62 4.20 5.16 18.57
CA GLU A 62 4.38 4.34 17.40
C GLU A 62 3.12 4.41 16.54
N ILE A 63 3.29 4.89 15.30
CA ILE A 63 2.26 4.95 14.28
C ILE A 63 2.50 3.85 13.25
N ARG A 64 1.47 3.03 13.00
CA ARG A 64 1.51 1.92 12.04
C ARG A 64 0.25 1.90 11.19
N SER A 65 0.41 1.51 9.93
CA SER A 65 -0.70 1.16 9.05
C SER A 65 -0.27 0.06 8.09
N LEU A 66 -1.21 -0.76 7.61
CA LEU A 66 -0.94 -1.80 6.64
C LEU A 66 -0.51 -1.15 5.31
N GLY A 67 0.64 -1.55 4.77
CA GLY A 67 1.19 -0.93 3.55
C GLY A 67 2.16 0.21 3.80
N TYR A 68 2.38 0.62 5.05
CA TYR A 68 3.15 1.82 5.40
C TYR A 68 4.34 1.55 6.30
N GLN A 69 5.35 2.42 6.21
CA GLN A 69 6.49 2.35 7.10
C GLN A 69 6.07 2.84 8.49
N ALA A 70 6.31 2.01 9.50
CA ALA A 70 6.07 2.41 10.89
C ALA A 70 6.98 3.59 11.27
N LEU A 71 6.40 4.58 11.95
CA LEU A 71 7.14 5.73 12.47
C LEU A 71 6.97 5.81 13.98
N VAL A 72 8.01 6.28 14.66
CA VAL A 72 7.95 6.61 16.08
C VAL A 72 8.20 8.09 16.24
N LYS A 73 7.25 8.78 16.87
CA LYS A 73 7.29 10.22 17.14
C LYS A 73 6.87 10.52 18.56
N SER A 74 7.42 11.58 19.12
CA SER A 74 6.96 12.16 20.38
C SER A 74 5.75 13.08 20.15
N TYR A 75 4.96 13.32 21.19
CA TYR A 75 3.84 14.26 21.10
C TYR A 75 4.29 15.68 20.73
N SER A 76 5.46 16.11 21.22
CA SER A 76 6.03 17.44 20.90
C SER A 76 6.42 17.56 19.42
N GLU A 77 6.93 16.50 18.80
CA GLU A 77 7.19 16.47 17.35
C GLU A 77 5.90 16.56 16.53
N LEU A 78 4.84 15.87 16.97
CA LEU A 78 3.51 15.95 16.33
C LEU A 78 2.92 17.35 16.46
N GLN A 79 3.11 18.01 17.61
CA GLN A 79 2.68 19.39 17.81
C GLN A 79 3.45 20.37 16.92
N ALA A 80 4.76 20.17 16.76
CA ALA A 80 5.59 21.00 15.86
C ALA A 80 5.18 20.87 14.39
N SER A 81 4.61 19.73 14.01
CA SER A 81 4.06 19.45 12.67
C SER A 81 2.57 19.79 12.55
N SER A 82 2.01 20.56 13.50
CA SER A 82 0.59 20.96 13.51
C SER A 82 -0.39 19.78 13.47
N PHE A 83 0.02 18.63 14.02
CA PHE A 83 -0.74 17.38 14.01
C PHE A 83 -1.09 16.86 12.61
N GLU A 84 -0.27 17.18 11.61
CA GLU A 84 -0.30 16.53 10.31
C GLU A 84 0.90 15.60 10.16
N LEU A 85 0.62 14.32 9.91
CA LEU A 85 1.65 13.28 9.71
C LEU A 85 1.48 12.62 8.35
N GLN A 86 2.59 12.45 7.64
CA GLN A 86 2.62 11.71 6.38
C GLN A 86 3.36 10.39 6.58
N LEU A 87 2.75 9.29 6.16
CA LEU A 87 3.37 7.97 6.16
C LEU A 87 3.88 7.63 4.76
N ALA A 88 5.13 7.18 4.69
CA ALA A 88 5.69 6.63 3.47
C ALA A 88 5.09 5.23 3.22
N SER A 89 4.56 5.02 2.02
CA SER A 89 4.19 3.69 1.56
C SER A 89 5.43 2.78 1.60
N THR A 90 5.34 1.66 2.33
CA THR A 90 6.35 0.61 2.25
C THR A 90 6.03 -0.23 1.03
N ASN A 91 7.03 -0.54 0.23
CA ASN A 91 6.93 -1.62 -0.74
C ASN A 91 6.80 -2.93 0.03
N ILE A 92 5.60 -3.26 0.49
CA ILE A 92 5.29 -4.61 0.94
C ILE A 92 5.42 -5.46 -0.32
N SER A 93 6.57 -6.08 -0.48
CA SER A 93 6.72 -7.26 -1.32
C SER A 93 5.88 -8.35 -0.68
N LEU A 94 4.56 -8.29 -0.90
CA LEU A 94 3.72 -9.46 -0.78
C LEU A 94 4.32 -10.44 -1.79
N ASP A 95 4.89 -11.53 -1.27
CA ASP A 95 5.31 -12.63 -2.12
C ASP A 95 4.13 -12.93 -3.05
N ALA A 96 4.33 -12.71 -4.34
CA ALA A 96 3.23 -12.82 -5.29
C ALA A 96 2.71 -14.26 -5.19
N VAL A 97 1.43 -14.41 -4.88
CA VAL A 97 0.78 -15.71 -4.97
C VAL A 97 0.61 -16.01 -6.45
N VAL A 98 1.41 -16.95 -6.95
CA VAL A 98 1.37 -17.34 -8.35
C VAL A 98 0.43 -18.51 -8.45
N VAL A 99 -0.70 -18.31 -9.12
CA VAL A 99 -1.56 -19.41 -9.55
C VAL A 99 -0.84 -20.14 -10.68
N SER A 100 0.08 -21.02 -10.31
CA SER A 100 0.72 -21.95 -11.24
C SER A 100 -0.34 -22.96 -11.71
N ALA A 101 -0.21 -23.50 -12.92
CA ALA A 101 -1.15 -24.47 -13.52
C ALA A 101 -1.23 -25.84 -12.79
N THR A 102 -0.74 -25.91 -11.56
CA THR A 102 -0.90 -27.01 -10.62
C THR A 102 -2.00 -26.67 -9.62
N ARG A 103 -2.79 -27.67 -9.22
CA ARG A 103 -4.09 -27.57 -8.52
C ARG A 103 -4.11 -26.86 -7.14
N TRP A 104 -3.05 -26.15 -6.73
CA TRP A 104 -2.90 -25.49 -5.42
C TRP A 104 -2.13 -24.16 -5.49
N ASN A 105 -2.54 -23.18 -4.67
CA ASN A 105 -1.82 -21.92 -4.45
C ASN A 105 -0.47 -22.20 -3.79
N GLN A 106 0.62 -21.68 -4.35
CA GLN A 106 1.95 -21.76 -3.75
C GLN A 106 2.59 -20.36 -3.71
N GLU A 107 3.27 -20.07 -2.60
CA GLU A 107 4.09 -18.87 -2.46
C GLU A 107 5.23 -18.90 -3.48
N SER A 108 5.49 -17.78 -4.16
CA SER A 108 6.54 -17.70 -5.20
C SER A 108 7.92 -18.15 -4.70
N ARG A 109 8.21 -18.04 -3.40
CA ARG A 109 9.48 -18.43 -2.77
C ARG A 109 9.72 -19.94 -2.75
N ASP A 110 8.65 -20.74 -2.75
CA ASP A 110 8.73 -22.20 -2.63
C ASP A 110 8.71 -22.91 -4.01
N ILE A 111 8.63 -22.15 -5.09
CA ILE A 111 8.64 -22.67 -6.46
C ILE A 111 10.07 -22.58 -7.03
N PRO A 112 10.68 -23.67 -7.50
CA PRO A 112 12.02 -23.65 -8.09
C PRO A 112 12.07 -22.97 -9.48
N SER A 113 10.96 -22.38 -9.92
CA SER A 113 10.80 -21.73 -11.21
C SER A 113 10.79 -20.21 -11.04
N LYS A 114 11.57 -19.51 -11.86
CA LYS A 114 11.61 -18.05 -11.85
C LYS A 114 10.29 -17.48 -12.35
N ILE A 115 9.59 -16.75 -11.49
CA ILE A 115 8.35 -16.04 -11.82
C ILE A 115 8.61 -14.53 -11.81
N THR A 116 7.88 -13.80 -12.65
CA THR A 116 7.93 -12.33 -12.73
C THR A 116 6.53 -11.83 -12.96
N THR A 117 6.10 -10.88 -12.14
CA THR A 117 4.75 -10.29 -12.15
C THR A 117 4.86 -8.83 -12.55
N ILE A 118 3.88 -8.33 -13.29
CA ILE A 118 3.73 -6.91 -13.59
C ILE A 118 2.59 -6.38 -12.73
N SER A 119 2.87 -5.42 -11.86
CA SER A 119 1.87 -4.83 -10.97
C SER A 119 0.97 -3.83 -11.71
N PRO A 120 -0.26 -3.57 -11.21
CA PRO A 120 -1.13 -2.53 -11.76
C PRO A 120 -0.47 -1.14 -11.78
N ARG A 121 0.35 -0.81 -10.76
CA ARG A 121 1.08 0.46 -10.68
C ARG A 121 2.11 0.60 -11.80
N GLU A 122 2.87 -0.46 -12.08
CA GLU A 122 3.86 -0.48 -13.19
C GLU A 122 3.18 -0.40 -14.55
N ALA A 123 2.07 -1.14 -14.74
CA ALA A 123 1.28 -1.09 -15.96
C ALA A 123 0.72 0.31 -16.23
N ALA A 124 0.17 0.97 -15.20
CA ALA A 124 -0.36 2.33 -15.31
C ALA A 124 0.74 3.36 -15.56
N LEU A 125 1.91 3.22 -14.92
CA LEU A 125 3.05 4.12 -15.10
C LEU A 125 3.60 4.09 -16.53
N GLN A 126 3.71 2.89 -17.13
CA GLN A 126 4.21 2.74 -18.50
C GLN A 126 3.14 3.02 -19.57
N ASN A 127 1.86 2.89 -19.20
CA ASN A 127 0.70 3.11 -20.06
C ASN A 127 0.83 2.49 -21.48
N PRO A 128 1.07 1.17 -21.58
CA PRO A 128 1.28 0.52 -22.87
C PRO A 128 0.00 0.53 -23.70
N GLN A 129 0.14 0.71 -25.01
CA GLN A 129 -1.00 0.76 -25.94
C GLN A 129 -1.62 -0.62 -26.22
N THR A 130 -0.88 -1.71 -25.95
CA THR A 130 -1.33 -3.08 -26.23
C THR A 130 -0.90 -4.04 -25.12
N ALA A 131 -1.62 -5.17 -24.99
CA ALA A 131 -1.22 -6.25 -24.07
C ALA A 131 0.13 -6.88 -24.46
N ALA A 132 0.48 -6.86 -25.75
CA ALA A 132 1.80 -7.25 -26.23
C ALA A 132 2.89 -6.34 -25.64
N ASP A 133 2.71 -5.03 -25.73
CA ASP A 133 3.65 -4.05 -25.17
C ASP A 133 3.74 -4.18 -23.64
N LEU A 134 2.63 -4.47 -22.96
CA LEU A 134 2.63 -4.72 -21.51
C LEU A 134 3.61 -5.82 -21.11
N LEU A 135 3.70 -6.93 -21.87
CA LEU A 135 4.65 -8.01 -21.56
C LEU A 135 6.11 -7.56 -21.58
N THR A 136 6.43 -6.51 -22.38
CA THR A 136 7.78 -5.95 -22.45
C THR A 136 8.20 -5.17 -21.21
N VAL A 137 7.23 -4.70 -20.40
CA VAL A 137 7.49 -3.92 -19.17
C VAL A 137 8.37 -4.71 -18.18
N SER A 138 8.23 -6.04 -18.16
CA SER A 138 9.06 -6.91 -17.32
C SER A 138 10.56 -6.90 -17.67
N GLY A 139 10.93 -6.46 -18.89
CA GLY A 139 12.27 -6.57 -19.45
C GLY A 139 12.77 -8.01 -19.65
N LYS A 140 11.89 -9.02 -19.49
CA LYS A 140 12.21 -10.45 -19.65
C LYS A 140 11.61 -11.06 -20.90
N VAL A 141 10.49 -10.49 -21.36
CA VAL A 141 9.80 -10.90 -22.58
C VAL A 141 10.00 -9.80 -23.62
N PHE A 142 10.39 -10.21 -24.82
CA PHE A 142 10.53 -9.33 -25.97
C PHE A 142 9.38 -9.59 -26.94
N MET A 143 8.89 -8.55 -27.61
CA MET A 143 7.83 -8.70 -28.60
C MET A 143 8.38 -8.54 -30.01
N GLN A 144 8.17 -9.55 -30.84
CA GLN A 144 8.32 -9.43 -32.29
C GLN A 144 7.01 -8.87 -32.86
N LYS A 145 6.98 -7.57 -33.14
CA LYS A 145 5.78 -6.90 -33.67
C LYS A 145 5.56 -7.30 -35.13
N SER A 146 4.37 -7.79 -35.43
CA SER A 146 3.94 -8.04 -36.80
C SER A 146 3.06 -6.88 -37.31
N GLN A 147 2.33 -6.21 -36.41
CA GLN A 147 1.40 -5.10 -36.71
C GLN A 147 1.18 -4.21 -35.47
N GLN A 148 0.48 -3.08 -35.64
CA GLN A 148 0.26 -2.06 -34.57
C GLN A 148 -0.50 -2.59 -33.34
N GLY A 149 -1.20 -3.72 -33.45
CA GLY A 149 -1.99 -4.32 -32.37
C GLY A 149 -1.53 -5.69 -31.88
N GLY A 150 -0.43 -6.24 -32.41
CA GLY A 150 -0.06 -7.63 -32.14
C GLY A 150 1.42 -7.94 -32.31
N GLY A 151 1.87 -8.98 -31.62
CA GLY A 151 3.24 -9.46 -31.75
C GLY A 151 3.41 -10.84 -31.14
N SER A 152 4.49 -11.48 -31.54
CA SER A 152 4.91 -12.78 -31.05
C SER A 152 5.84 -12.61 -29.84
N PRO A 153 5.48 -13.10 -28.64
CA PRO A 153 6.35 -13.02 -27.48
C PRO A 153 7.55 -13.95 -27.64
N MET A 154 8.69 -13.48 -27.16
CA MET A 154 9.96 -14.19 -27.12
C MET A 154 10.55 -14.10 -25.71
N ILE A 155 10.88 -15.25 -25.12
CA ILE A 155 11.51 -15.34 -23.80
C ILE A 155 12.66 -16.35 -23.87
N ARG A 156 13.85 -15.95 -23.39
CA ARG A 156 15.06 -16.80 -23.37
C ARG A 156 15.40 -17.44 -24.75
N GLY A 157 15.18 -16.71 -25.84
CA GLY A 157 15.44 -17.19 -27.21
C GLY A 157 14.39 -18.16 -27.77
N PHE A 158 13.33 -18.49 -27.01
CA PHE A 158 12.18 -19.23 -27.50
C PHE A 158 11.10 -18.26 -27.97
N ALA A 159 10.48 -18.54 -29.12
CA ALA A 159 9.40 -17.75 -29.68
C ALA A 159 8.08 -18.53 -29.67
N THR A 160 6.97 -17.79 -29.58
CA THR A 160 5.56 -18.18 -29.81
C THR A 160 5.20 -19.67 -29.66
N ASN A 161 5.50 -20.51 -30.65
CA ASN A 161 5.09 -21.93 -30.69
C ASN A 161 5.70 -22.78 -29.57
N ARG A 162 6.69 -22.24 -28.86
CA ARG A 162 7.33 -22.87 -27.70
C ARG A 162 6.95 -22.19 -26.38
N LEU A 163 6.02 -21.25 -26.41
CA LEU A 163 5.47 -20.58 -25.24
C LEU A 163 4.02 -21.02 -25.05
N LEU A 164 3.56 -21.05 -23.80
CA LEU A 164 2.14 -21.17 -23.46
C LEU A 164 1.69 -19.81 -22.93
N TYR A 165 0.61 -19.28 -23.47
CA TYR A 165 -0.04 -18.09 -22.92
C TYR A 165 -1.52 -18.36 -22.71
N THR A 166 -2.02 -17.89 -21.57
CA THR A 166 -3.38 -18.13 -21.10
C THR A 166 -4.00 -16.81 -20.67
N VAL A 167 -5.30 -16.64 -20.93
CA VAL A 167 -6.11 -15.55 -20.38
C VAL A 167 -7.17 -16.21 -19.52
N ASP A 168 -7.25 -15.83 -18.25
CA ASP A 168 -8.18 -16.43 -17.26
C ASP A 168 -8.16 -17.97 -17.24
N GLY A 169 -6.97 -18.55 -17.39
CA GLY A 169 -6.76 -20.00 -17.40
C GLY A 169 -7.08 -20.71 -18.73
N VAL A 170 -7.59 -19.99 -19.73
CA VAL A 170 -7.86 -20.53 -21.07
C VAL A 170 -6.62 -20.38 -21.95
N ARG A 171 -6.13 -21.49 -22.50
CA ARG A 171 -4.99 -21.53 -23.43
C ARG A 171 -5.34 -20.83 -24.74
N MET A 172 -4.48 -19.92 -25.18
CA MET A 172 -4.73 -19.08 -26.36
C MET A 172 -3.92 -19.50 -27.59
N ASN A 173 -2.78 -20.17 -27.45
CA ASN A 173 -2.07 -20.77 -28.58
C ASN A 173 -2.43 -22.24 -28.78
N THR A 174 -2.57 -22.67 -30.03
CA THR A 174 -2.67 -24.10 -30.39
C THR A 174 -1.30 -24.66 -30.74
#